data_AF-A0AAV4SBZ1-F1
#
_entry.id   AF-A0AAV4SBZ1-F1
#
_cell.length_a   1.000
_cell.length_b   1.000
_cell.length_c   1.000
_cell.angle_alpha   90.00
_cell.angle_beta   90.00
_cell.angle_gamma   90.00
#
_symmetry.space_group_name_H-M   'P 1'
#
loop_
_entity.id
_entity.type
_entity.pdbx_description
1 polymer ?
#
loop_
_entity_poly.entity_id
_entity_poly.type
_entity_poly.pdbx_seq_one_letter_code
_entity_poly.pdbx_strand_id
1 'polypeptide(L)'
;MDFLEYPEILKEEKGGLIPGRLKLTNQTIIFKSNKTGKVDQIQSAEIESIKWLRVAATQGLRIMLLSGTMYRFGGFNDNDHDKLGNFFKTNYEKELKNKDMCLKGWNWGTAKFQGSVLSFDVDKSTAFEIPLTNVSHCTSAKNEVTLEFHQNDDVPVSLMELRFHVPTDPNATGDAIEAFVENVLSKASIIQATGDAIVTFKELQCLTPRGRYDIKVFPSFIQLHGKTFDYKIPLTSILSGTSTYECPNIRVFRDTSRRASDFLLLVTSEIRDTSPVRFGSLVTRSRAITIS
;
A
#
# COMPACT_ATOMS: atom_id res chain seq x y z
N MET A 1 2.45 -37.32 0.91
CA MET A 1 1.91 -36.57 2.07
C MET A 1 0.94 -35.57 1.47
N ASP A 2 -0.36 -35.73 1.75
CA ASP A 2 -1.42 -35.13 0.91
C ASP A 2 -1.66 -33.65 1.20
N PHE A 3 -1.24 -33.18 2.38
CA PHE A 3 -1.20 -31.77 2.73
C PHE A 3 -0.20 -31.53 3.88
N LEU A 4 0.23 -30.28 4.04
CA LEU A 4 0.91 -29.75 5.21
C LEU A 4 0.08 -28.62 5.80
N GLU A 5 0.05 -28.50 7.13
CA GLU A 5 -0.70 -27.44 7.81
C GLU A 5 0.12 -26.85 8.94
N TYR A 6 0.16 -25.53 8.98
CA TYR A 6 0.89 -24.73 9.96
C TYR A 6 -0.09 -23.73 10.59
N PRO A 7 -0.52 -23.94 11.85
CA PRO A 7 -1.57 -23.15 12.49
C PRO A 7 -1.12 -21.75 12.92
N GLU A 8 0.19 -21.56 13.13
CA GLU A 8 0.77 -20.34 13.70
C GLU A 8 1.83 -19.75 12.76
N ILE A 9 1.37 -19.29 11.58
CA ILE A 9 2.22 -18.64 10.59
C ILE A 9 1.91 -17.15 10.54
N LEU A 10 2.95 -16.36 10.29
CA LEU A 10 2.86 -14.91 10.13
C LEU A 10 2.96 -14.57 8.65
N LYS A 11 1.96 -13.93 8.06
CA LYS A 11 2.08 -13.34 6.73
C LYS A 11 2.59 -11.91 6.87
N GLU A 12 3.65 -11.56 6.14
CA GLU A 12 4.11 -10.17 6.07
C GLU A 12 3.25 -9.38 5.09
N GLU A 13 2.67 -8.28 5.56
CA GLU A 13 1.86 -7.37 4.75
C GLU A 13 2.05 -5.93 5.24
N LYS A 14 2.64 -5.07 4.39
CA LYS A 14 2.90 -3.65 4.65
C LYS A 14 3.57 -3.41 6.01
N GLY A 15 4.62 -4.18 6.31
CA GLY A 15 5.36 -4.09 7.57
C GLY A 15 4.69 -4.76 8.77
N GLY A 16 3.44 -5.21 8.64
CA GLY A 16 2.73 -5.99 9.65
C GLY A 16 2.98 -7.48 9.51
N LEU A 17 3.02 -8.18 10.65
CA LEU A 17 3.05 -9.63 10.71
C LEU A 17 1.66 -10.12 11.11
N ILE A 18 0.86 -10.51 10.12
CA ILE A 18 -0.52 -10.93 10.30
C ILE A 18 -0.53 -12.42 10.71
N PRO A 19 -0.97 -12.77 11.93
CA PRO A 19 -1.09 -14.16 12.32
C PRO A 19 -2.21 -14.85 11.56
N GLY A 20 -1.96 -16.08 11.16
CA GLY A 20 -2.91 -16.89 10.42
C GLY A 20 -2.48 -18.34 10.30
N ARG A 21 -3.35 -19.10 9.64
CA ARG A 21 -3.14 -20.52 9.37
C ARG A 21 -2.75 -20.70 7.92
N LEU A 22 -1.64 -21.40 7.68
CA LEU A 22 -1.17 -21.76 6.34
C LEU A 22 -1.42 -23.25 6.09
N LYS A 23 -2.10 -23.58 4.99
CA LYS A 23 -2.34 -24.95 4.56
C LYS A 23 -1.83 -25.13 3.13
N LEU A 24 -0.96 -26.10 2.93
CA LEU A 24 -0.42 -26.48 1.63
C LEU A 24 -1.07 -27.79 1.21
N THR A 25 -1.74 -27.79 0.07
CA THR A 25 -2.34 -28.96 -0.58
C THR A 25 -1.60 -29.25 -1.88
N ASN A 26 -1.84 -30.38 -2.53
CA ASN A 26 -1.15 -30.74 -3.78
C ASN A 26 -1.36 -29.72 -4.93
N GLN A 27 -2.40 -28.89 -4.87
CA GLN A 27 -2.69 -27.90 -5.91
C GLN A 27 -2.59 -26.46 -5.44
N THR A 28 -2.79 -26.19 -4.15
CA THR A 28 -2.96 -24.81 -3.65
C THR A 28 -2.30 -24.61 -2.30
N ILE A 29 -1.81 -23.38 -2.09
CA ILE A 29 -1.42 -22.87 -0.78
C ILE A 29 -2.51 -21.90 -0.33
N ILE A 30 -3.05 -22.12 0.87
CA ILE A 30 -4.14 -21.34 1.42
C ILE A 30 -3.65 -20.71 2.72
N PHE A 31 -3.69 -19.38 2.80
CA PHE A 31 -3.48 -18.64 4.04
C PHE A 31 -4.79 -18.03 4.50
N LYS A 32 -5.18 -18.28 5.74
CA LYS A 32 -6.33 -17.63 6.37
C LYS A 32 -5.87 -16.75 7.52
N SER A 33 -6.14 -15.45 7.41
CA SER A 33 -5.84 -14.49 8.49
C SER A 33 -6.73 -14.74 9.70
N ASN A 34 -6.12 -14.79 10.89
CA ASN A 34 -6.87 -14.87 12.15
C ASN A 34 -7.50 -13.51 12.52
N LYS A 35 -6.91 -12.40 12.06
CA LYS A 35 -7.38 -11.04 12.37
C LYS A 35 -8.60 -10.65 11.52
N THR A 36 -8.51 -10.84 10.20
CA THR A 36 -9.54 -10.34 9.26
C THR A 36 -10.44 -11.44 8.72
N GLY A 37 -10.08 -12.71 8.91
CA GLY A 37 -10.75 -13.85 8.26
C GLY A 37 -10.51 -13.94 6.76
N LYS A 38 -9.78 -12.98 6.16
CA LYS A 38 -9.42 -12.97 4.74
C LYS A 38 -8.64 -14.24 4.40
N VAL A 39 -8.99 -14.84 3.26
CA VAL A 39 -8.32 -16.02 2.72
C VAL A 39 -7.56 -15.62 1.47
N ASP A 40 -6.25 -15.83 1.47
CA ASP A 40 -5.41 -15.76 0.29
C ASP A 40 -5.19 -17.18 -0.24
N GLN A 41 -5.48 -17.41 -1.51
CA GLN A 41 -5.30 -18.69 -2.16
C GLN A 41 -4.32 -18.55 -3.32
N ILE A 42 -3.26 -19.34 -3.29
CA ILE A 42 -2.18 -19.35 -4.28
C ILE A 42 -2.24 -20.69 -5.01
N GLN A 43 -2.40 -20.65 -6.33
CA GLN A 43 -2.38 -21.85 -7.16
C GLN A 43 -0.93 -22.29 -7.40
N SER A 44 -0.65 -23.59 -7.26
CA SER A 44 0.68 -24.16 -7.52
C SER A 44 1.20 -23.85 -8.93
N ALA A 45 0.31 -23.87 -9.93
CA ALA A 45 0.62 -23.54 -11.32
C ALA A 45 1.06 -22.07 -11.52
N GLU A 46 0.65 -21.16 -10.63
CA GLU A 46 1.03 -19.74 -10.70
C GLU A 46 2.38 -19.47 -10.03
N ILE A 47 2.95 -20.45 -9.32
CA ILE A 47 4.21 -20.26 -8.60
C ILE A 47 5.36 -20.22 -9.60
N GLU A 48 6.09 -19.10 -9.62
CA GLU A 48 7.32 -18.96 -10.38
C GLU A 48 8.48 -19.58 -9.61
N SER A 49 8.72 -19.09 -8.39
CA SER A 49 9.86 -19.51 -7.56
C SER A 49 9.54 -19.46 -6.07
N ILE A 50 10.19 -20.35 -5.31
CA ILE A 50 10.08 -20.44 -3.85
C ILE A 50 11.47 -20.33 -3.24
N LYS A 51 11.63 -19.46 -2.26
CA LYS A 51 12.90 -19.25 -1.55
C LYS A 51 12.70 -19.39 -0.05
N TRP A 52 13.65 -20.03 0.60
CA TRP A 52 13.79 -20.06 2.05
C TRP A 52 14.71 -18.93 2.48
N LEU A 53 14.21 -18.06 3.35
CA LEU A 53 14.99 -16.97 3.92
C LEU A 53 14.38 -16.49 5.25
N ARG A 54 15.16 -15.72 5.99
CA ARG A 54 14.69 -15.13 7.25
C ARG A 54 13.64 -14.04 6.99
N VAL A 55 12.50 -14.16 7.65
CA VAL A 55 11.43 -13.14 7.66
C VAL A 55 11.29 -12.63 9.09
N ALA A 56 11.64 -11.36 9.29
CA ALA A 56 11.77 -10.74 10.61
C ALA A 56 12.66 -11.59 11.55
N ALA A 57 12.14 -12.02 12.70
CA ALA A 57 12.89 -12.82 13.66
C ALA A 57 12.96 -14.33 13.32
N THR A 58 12.15 -14.79 12.35
CA THR A 58 11.84 -16.21 12.12
C THR A 58 12.32 -16.73 10.77
N GLN A 59 12.38 -18.06 10.59
CA GLN A 59 12.53 -18.64 9.26
C GLN A 59 11.24 -18.45 8.46
N GLY A 60 11.40 -18.31 7.14
CA GLY A 60 10.31 -17.91 6.26
C GLY A 60 10.39 -18.44 4.85
N LEU A 61 9.22 -18.45 4.22
CA LEU A 61 9.03 -18.70 2.81
C LEU A 61 8.77 -17.40 2.08
N ARG A 62 9.48 -17.19 0.97
CA ARG A 62 9.18 -16.18 -0.04
C ARG A 62 8.73 -16.88 -1.31
N ILE A 63 7.50 -16.62 -1.71
CA ILE A 63 6.89 -17.18 -2.91
C ILE A 63 6.68 -16.05 -3.90
N MET A 64 7.24 -16.19 -5.10
CA MET A 64 6.99 -15.30 -6.23
C MET A 64 6.04 -16.00 -7.20
N LEU A 65 4.99 -15.30 -7.62
CA LEU A 65 4.08 -15.77 -8.66
C LEU A 65 4.49 -15.27 -10.03
N LEU A 66 4.03 -15.95 -11.09
CA LEU A 66 4.23 -15.55 -12.48
C LEU A 66 3.62 -14.17 -12.79
N SER A 67 2.61 -13.74 -12.03
CA SER A 67 2.02 -12.40 -12.10
C SER A 67 2.95 -11.30 -11.56
N GLY A 68 4.05 -11.67 -10.89
CA GLY A 68 4.96 -10.75 -10.21
C GLY A 68 4.54 -10.42 -8.77
N THR A 69 3.43 -10.97 -8.28
CA THR A 69 3.02 -10.84 -6.87
C THR A 69 3.93 -11.69 -5.99
N MET A 70 4.36 -11.12 -4.86
CA MET A 70 5.19 -11.79 -3.87
C MET A 70 4.42 -12.00 -2.57
N TYR A 71 4.53 -13.21 -2.02
CA TYR A 71 4.06 -13.55 -0.68
C TYR A 71 5.23 -13.90 0.23
N ARG A 72 5.15 -13.45 1.49
CA ARG A 72 6.13 -13.76 2.53
C ARG A 72 5.41 -14.32 3.75
N PHE A 73 5.83 -15.51 4.16
CA PHE A 73 5.34 -16.20 5.34
C PHE A 73 6.52 -16.44 6.28
N GLY A 74 6.37 -16.15 7.56
CA GLY A 74 7.34 -16.42 8.61
C GLY A 74 6.72 -17.26 9.72
N GLY A 75 7.54 -17.65 10.71
CA GLY A 75 7.12 -18.48 11.84
C GLY A 75 7.42 -19.97 11.68
N PHE A 76 8.21 -20.36 10.68
CA PHE A 76 8.61 -21.76 10.52
C PHE A 76 9.78 -22.12 11.44
N ASN A 77 9.87 -23.40 11.78
CA ASN A 77 11.03 -23.95 12.49
C ASN A 77 12.08 -24.44 11.50
N ASP A 78 13.32 -24.61 11.95
CA ASP A 78 14.39 -25.14 11.10
C ASP A 78 14.08 -26.55 10.56
N ASN A 79 13.41 -27.38 11.37
CA ASN A 79 12.96 -28.73 10.98
C ASN A 79 11.90 -28.73 9.86
N ASP A 80 11.28 -27.59 9.55
CA ASP A 80 10.28 -27.48 8.49
C ASP A 80 10.91 -27.30 7.11
N HIS A 81 12.18 -26.87 7.03
CA HIS A 81 12.89 -26.66 5.76
C HIS A 81 12.84 -27.92 4.88
N ASP A 82 13.25 -29.07 5.41
CA ASP A 82 13.35 -30.31 4.63
C ASP A 82 11.97 -30.87 4.27
N LYS A 83 10.99 -30.72 5.17
CA LYS A 83 9.61 -31.13 4.93
C LYS A 83 8.98 -30.33 3.79
N LEU A 84 9.14 -29.00 3.83
CA LEU A 84 8.64 -28.10 2.81
C LEU A 84 9.38 -28.30 1.48
N GLY A 85 10.70 -28.48 1.52
CA GLY A 85 11.51 -28.77 0.32
C GLY A 85 11.04 -30.03 -0.40
N ASN A 86 10.85 -31.13 0.34
CA ASN A 86 10.32 -32.38 -0.22
C ASN A 86 8.90 -32.23 -0.75
N PHE A 87 8.04 -31.49 -0.04
CA PHE A 87 6.67 -31.23 -0.46
C PHE A 87 6.62 -30.43 -1.77
N PHE A 88 7.35 -29.32 -1.88
CA PHE A 88 7.38 -28.50 -3.08
C PHE A 88 7.97 -29.24 -4.28
N LYS A 89 9.01 -30.04 -4.06
CA LYS A 89 9.62 -30.85 -5.12
C LYS A 89 8.68 -31.94 -5.63
N THR A 90 7.98 -32.62 -4.74
CA THR A 90 7.10 -33.75 -5.08
C THR A 90 5.78 -33.29 -5.69
N ASN A 91 5.15 -32.25 -5.11
CA ASN A 91 3.79 -31.87 -5.48
C ASN A 91 3.73 -30.72 -6.50
N TYR A 92 4.68 -29.78 -6.45
CA TYR A 92 4.66 -28.59 -7.33
C TYR A 92 5.78 -28.60 -8.38
N GLU A 93 6.67 -29.59 -8.33
CA GLU A 93 7.88 -29.64 -9.18
C GLU A 93 8.75 -28.39 -9.04
N LYS A 94 8.74 -27.77 -7.86
CA LYS A 94 9.53 -26.56 -7.53
C LYS A 94 10.60 -26.88 -6.49
N GLU A 95 11.80 -26.36 -6.73
CA GLU A 95 12.90 -26.45 -5.78
C GLU A 95 12.82 -25.31 -4.75
N LEU A 96 12.94 -25.66 -3.47
CA LEU A 96 13.08 -24.70 -2.38
C LEU A 96 14.53 -24.22 -2.30
N LYS A 97 14.80 -22.97 -2.68
CA LYS A 97 16.16 -22.41 -2.70
C LYS A 97 16.46 -21.59 -1.46
N ASN A 98 17.57 -21.86 -0.79
CA ASN A 98 18.08 -20.98 0.26
C ASN A 98 18.56 -19.65 -0.34
N LYS A 99 18.12 -18.53 0.23
CA LYS A 99 18.57 -17.19 -0.15
C LYS A 99 18.97 -16.41 1.09
N ASP A 100 20.26 -16.14 1.23
CA ASP A 100 20.77 -15.23 2.24
C ASP A 100 20.57 -13.77 1.80
N MET A 101 20.19 -12.94 2.78
CA MET A 101 20.04 -11.49 2.60
C MET A 101 21.37 -10.79 2.89
N CYS A 102 21.59 -9.63 2.28
CA CYS A 102 22.80 -8.84 2.54
C CYS A 102 22.72 -8.18 3.93
N LEU A 103 23.69 -8.51 4.79
CA LEU A 103 23.80 -7.99 6.16
C LEU A 103 24.92 -6.96 6.34
N LYS A 104 25.52 -6.47 5.24
CA LYS A 104 26.66 -5.54 5.29
C LYS A 104 26.30 -4.13 5.79
N GLY A 105 25.03 -3.75 5.70
CA GLY A 105 24.56 -2.41 6.10
C GLY A 105 24.94 -1.28 5.16
N TRP A 106 25.44 -1.59 3.96
CA TRP A 106 25.78 -0.57 2.96
C TRP A 106 24.53 -0.02 2.27
N ASN A 107 24.54 1.27 1.96
CA ASN A 107 23.45 2.00 1.33
C ASN A 107 23.68 2.30 -0.16
N TRP A 108 24.74 1.74 -0.76
CA TRP A 108 25.00 1.84 -2.20
C TRP A 108 24.86 0.47 -2.85
N GLY A 109 24.30 0.46 -4.06
CA GLY A 109 23.95 -0.79 -4.74
C GLY A 109 23.15 -0.53 -6.00
N THR A 110 22.48 -1.57 -6.48
CA THR A 110 21.68 -1.53 -7.70
C THR A 110 20.22 -1.85 -7.40
N ALA A 111 19.33 -0.93 -7.77
CA ALA A 111 17.90 -1.19 -7.80
C ALA A 111 17.54 -2.03 -9.03
N LYS A 112 16.80 -3.12 -8.83
CA LYS A 112 16.33 -4.03 -9.88
C LYS A 112 14.85 -4.29 -9.72
N PHE A 113 14.12 -4.26 -10.83
CA PHE A 113 12.70 -4.59 -10.85
C PHE A 113 12.52 -6.04 -11.28
N GLN A 114 11.89 -6.86 -10.43
CA GLN A 114 11.57 -8.26 -10.68
C GLN A 114 10.07 -8.47 -10.47
N GLY A 115 9.32 -8.71 -11.55
CA GLY A 115 7.86 -8.74 -11.47
C GLY A 115 7.32 -7.41 -10.91
N SER A 116 6.51 -7.47 -9.85
CA SER A 116 5.97 -6.31 -9.13
C SER A 116 6.73 -6.00 -7.85
N VAL A 117 8.03 -6.31 -7.82
CA VAL A 117 8.91 -6.11 -6.66
C VAL A 117 10.15 -5.32 -7.07
N LEU A 118 10.47 -4.29 -6.31
CA LEU A 118 11.75 -3.57 -6.35
C LEU A 118 12.73 -4.26 -5.40
N SER A 119 13.84 -4.78 -5.92
CA SER A 119 14.95 -5.37 -5.16
C SER A 119 16.12 -4.39 -5.13
N PHE A 120 16.71 -4.17 -3.95
CA PHE A 120 17.96 -3.42 -3.83
C PHE A 120 19.10 -4.39 -3.53
N ASP A 121 20.03 -4.54 -4.47
CA ASP A 121 21.14 -5.47 -4.37
C ASP A 121 22.45 -4.72 -4.03
N VAL A 122 23.16 -5.22 -3.02
CA VAL A 122 24.48 -4.77 -2.57
C VAL A 122 25.46 -5.93 -2.79
N ASP A 123 26.52 -5.71 -3.57
CA ASP A 123 27.50 -6.75 -3.93
C ASP A 123 26.87 -8.06 -4.45
N LYS A 124 25.86 -7.95 -5.30
CA LYS A 124 25.09 -9.07 -5.89
C LYS A 124 24.21 -9.84 -4.88
N SER A 125 24.18 -9.43 -3.61
CA SER A 125 23.28 -9.95 -2.59
C SER A 125 22.12 -8.97 -2.36
N THR A 126 20.90 -9.47 -2.30
CA THR A 126 19.73 -8.62 -2.06
C THR A 126 19.72 -8.13 -0.61
N ALA A 127 19.72 -6.81 -0.40
CA ALA A 127 19.61 -6.19 0.91
C ALA A 127 18.15 -6.09 1.37
N PHE A 128 17.26 -5.60 0.51
CA PHE A 128 15.83 -5.56 0.79
C PHE A 128 15.02 -5.66 -0.50
N GLU A 129 13.73 -5.96 -0.34
CA GLU A 129 12.79 -6.00 -1.45
C GLU A 129 11.49 -5.32 -1.02
N ILE A 130 10.88 -4.58 -1.94
CA ILE A 130 9.68 -3.78 -1.73
C ILE A 130 8.64 -4.19 -2.76
N PRO A 131 7.49 -4.75 -2.34
CA PRO A 131 6.34 -4.90 -3.22
C PRO A 131 5.89 -3.54 -3.74
N LEU A 132 5.83 -3.35 -5.06
CA LEU A 132 5.38 -2.10 -5.67
C LEU A 132 3.90 -1.83 -5.35
N THR A 133 3.12 -2.88 -5.07
CA THR A 133 1.74 -2.75 -4.56
C THR A 133 1.63 -1.98 -3.25
N ASN A 134 2.71 -1.85 -2.49
CA ASN A 134 2.74 -1.08 -1.24
C ASN A 134 3.03 0.40 -1.49
N VAL A 135 3.53 0.76 -2.67
CA VAL A 135 3.81 2.14 -3.06
C VAL A 135 2.49 2.84 -3.40
N SER A 136 2.24 3.96 -2.73
CA SER A 136 1.07 4.82 -2.93
C SER A 136 1.33 5.96 -3.92
N HIS A 137 2.56 6.46 -3.94
CA HIS A 137 2.99 7.54 -4.82
C HIS A 137 4.49 7.45 -5.12
N CYS A 138 4.91 8.03 -6.24
CA CYS A 138 6.30 8.07 -6.66
C CYS A 138 6.56 9.41 -7.34
N THR A 139 7.58 10.13 -6.88
CA THR A 139 8.02 11.41 -7.45
C THR A 139 9.51 11.40 -7.72
N SER A 140 9.98 12.25 -8.62
CA SER A 140 11.41 12.45 -8.90
C SER A 140 11.81 13.91 -8.71
N ALA A 141 13.04 14.11 -8.25
CA ALA A 141 13.65 15.42 -8.07
C ALA A 141 15.14 15.38 -8.40
N LYS A 142 15.53 15.99 -9.53
CA LYS A 142 16.91 16.02 -10.04
C LYS A 142 17.55 14.63 -10.17
N ASN A 143 18.22 14.12 -9.14
CA ASN A 143 18.91 12.82 -9.09
C ASN A 143 18.30 11.90 -8.01
N GLU A 144 17.11 12.23 -7.52
CA GLU A 144 16.44 11.49 -6.45
C GLU A 144 15.09 10.96 -6.94
N VAL A 145 14.76 9.74 -6.53
CA VAL A 145 13.43 9.16 -6.66
C VAL A 145 12.88 8.91 -5.27
N THR A 146 11.71 9.46 -5.00
CA THR A 146 11.01 9.33 -3.72
C THR A 146 9.82 8.39 -3.89
N LEU A 147 9.82 7.31 -3.11
CA LEU A 147 8.71 6.39 -2.98
C LEU A 147 7.95 6.69 -1.69
N GLU A 148 6.64 6.89 -1.82
CA GLU A 148 5.73 7.01 -0.68
C GLU A 148 4.91 5.74 -0.57
N PHE A 149 4.63 5.32 0.67
CA PHE A 149 3.96 4.05 0.94
C PHE A 149 2.56 4.27 1.52
N HIS A 150 1.69 3.29 1.29
CA HIS A 150 0.40 3.22 1.97
C HIS A 150 0.61 3.04 3.47
N GLN A 151 0.04 3.94 4.27
CA GLN A 151 0.10 3.85 5.73
C GLN A 151 -0.66 2.61 6.23
N ASN A 152 -0.18 2.08 7.35
CA ASN A 152 -0.77 0.93 8.02
C ASN A 152 -0.87 1.25 9.51
N ASP A 153 -2.04 1.72 9.93
CA ASP A 153 -2.28 2.16 11.31
C ASP A 153 -2.35 1.00 12.32
N ASP A 154 -2.39 -0.24 11.82
CA ASP A 154 -2.39 -1.45 12.64
C ASP A 154 -1.00 -1.84 13.16
N VAL A 155 0.07 -1.16 12.73
CA VAL A 155 1.45 -1.47 13.12
C VAL A 155 2.10 -0.29 13.85
N PRO A 156 2.93 -0.55 14.87
CA PRO A 156 3.55 0.51 15.66
C PRO A 156 4.61 1.30 14.89
N VAL A 157 5.27 0.64 13.91
CA VAL A 157 6.28 1.25 13.05
C VAL A 157 5.92 0.93 11.62
N SER A 158 5.79 1.95 10.79
CA SER A 158 5.45 1.82 9.38
C SER A 158 6.38 2.68 8.52
N LEU A 159 6.82 2.13 7.39
CA LEU A 159 7.64 2.83 6.42
C LEU A 159 6.78 3.85 5.69
N MET A 160 7.14 5.13 5.78
CA MET A 160 6.37 6.24 5.18
C MET A 160 6.91 6.64 3.81
N GLU A 161 8.22 6.91 3.76
CA GLU A 161 8.93 7.39 2.58
C GLU A 161 10.27 6.67 2.46
N LEU A 162 10.69 6.37 1.23
CA LEU A 162 12.03 5.91 0.91
C LEU A 162 12.55 6.69 -0.30
N ARG A 163 13.74 7.27 -0.16
CA ARG A 163 14.38 8.03 -1.22
C ARG A 163 15.63 7.35 -1.74
N PHE A 164 15.70 7.18 -3.05
CA PHE A 164 16.88 6.67 -3.75
C PHE A 164 17.60 7.81 -4.43
N HIS A 165 18.93 7.83 -4.29
CA HIS A 165 19.78 8.59 -5.20
C HIS A 165 20.06 7.75 -6.44
N VAL A 166 19.71 8.25 -7.60
CA VAL A 166 19.98 7.62 -8.89
C VAL A 166 21.05 8.46 -9.60
N PRO A 167 22.30 7.96 -9.70
CA PRO A 167 23.37 8.70 -10.34
C PRO A 167 23.08 8.87 -11.83
N THR A 168 23.28 10.08 -12.34
CA THR A 168 23.20 10.40 -13.76
C THR A 168 24.56 10.15 -14.42
N ASP A 169 24.60 9.25 -15.40
CA ASP A 169 25.80 9.01 -16.21
C ASP A 169 25.71 9.87 -17.49
N PRO A 170 26.64 10.82 -17.72
CA PRO A 170 26.63 11.67 -18.90
C PRO A 170 26.79 10.92 -20.22
N ASN A 171 27.22 9.65 -20.20
CA ASN A 171 27.35 8.80 -21.38
C ASN A 171 26.19 7.80 -21.56
N ALA A 172 25.24 7.75 -20.63
CA ALA A 172 24.10 6.83 -20.73
C ALA A 172 23.08 7.33 -21.76
N THR A 173 22.70 6.46 -22.68
CA THR A 173 21.57 6.67 -23.59
C THR A 173 20.26 6.43 -22.84
N GLY A 174 19.71 7.49 -22.25
CA GLY A 174 18.38 7.51 -21.62
C GLY A 174 18.38 8.13 -20.23
N ASP A 175 17.23 8.65 -19.81
CA ASP A 175 17.03 9.14 -18.44
C ASP A 175 16.73 7.97 -17.50
N ALA A 176 17.74 7.52 -16.76
CA ALA A 176 17.61 6.43 -15.79
C ALA A 176 16.56 6.71 -14.71
N ILE A 177 16.30 7.99 -14.42
CA ILE A 177 15.33 8.41 -13.41
C ILE A 177 13.92 8.25 -13.97
N GLU A 178 13.70 8.71 -15.20
CA GLU A 178 12.42 8.54 -15.89
C GLU A 178 12.07 7.05 -16.03
N ALA A 179 13.02 6.22 -16.46
CA ALA A 179 12.83 4.78 -16.54
C ALA A 179 12.54 4.14 -15.18
N PHE A 180 13.21 4.57 -14.11
CA PHE A 180 12.93 4.09 -12.76
C PHE A 180 11.49 4.44 -12.32
N VAL A 181 11.10 5.70 -12.51
CA VAL A 181 9.77 6.19 -12.15
C VAL A 181 8.70 5.45 -12.95
N GLU A 182 8.88 5.26 -14.25
CA GLU A 182 7.95 4.51 -15.11
C GLU A 182 7.78 3.05 -14.63
N ASN A 183 8.89 2.38 -14.28
CA ASN A 183 8.85 1.02 -13.74
C ASN A 183 8.08 0.92 -12.41
N VAL A 184 8.14 1.96 -11.57
CA VAL A 184 7.36 2.03 -10.33
C VAL A 184 5.90 2.32 -10.65
N LEU A 185 5.61 3.38 -11.40
CA LEU A 185 4.25 3.87 -11.67
C LEU A 185 3.40 2.82 -12.41
N SER A 186 4.00 2.02 -13.29
CA SER A 186 3.29 0.97 -14.04
C SER A 186 2.78 -0.18 -13.18
N LYS A 187 3.37 -0.40 -12.00
CA LYS A 187 3.08 -1.55 -11.11
C LYS A 187 2.67 -1.14 -9.70
N ALA A 188 2.77 0.13 -9.36
CA ALA A 188 2.38 0.66 -8.07
C ALA A 188 0.86 0.67 -7.90
N SER A 189 0.39 0.54 -6.66
CA SER A 189 -1.03 0.65 -6.34
C SER A 189 -1.42 2.12 -6.20
N ILE A 190 -1.27 2.85 -7.30
CA ILE A 190 -1.70 4.24 -7.41
C ILE A 190 -3.15 4.21 -7.87
N ILE A 191 -4.02 4.83 -7.09
CA ILE A 191 -5.40 5.04 -7.51
C ILE A 191 -5.35 5.94 -8.74
N GLN A 192 -5.46 5.39 -9.94
CA GLN A 192 -5.48 6.22 -11.14
C GLN A 192 -6.84 6.92 -11.19
N ALA A 193 -6.81 8.22 -11.50
CA ALA A 193 -8.03 8.99 -11.65
C ALA A 193 -8.61 8.72 -13.04
N THR A 194 -9.16 7.53 -13.22
CA THR A 194 -9.78 7.10 -14.47
C THR A 194 -11.26 7.46 -14.46
N GLY A 195 -11.67 8.31 -15.42
CA GLY A 195 -13.03 8.79 -15.59
C GLY A 195 -13.17 10.30 -15.38
N ASP A 196 -14.34 10.84 -15.72
CA ASP A 196 -14.66 12.23 -15.44
C ASP A 196 -15.00 12.42 -13.96
N ALA A 197 -14.48 13.49 -13.37
CA ALA A 197 -14.84 13.88 -12.02
C ALA A 197 -16.33 14.25 -11.97
N ILE A 198 -17.06 13.71 -11.00
CA ILE A 198 -18.49 14.02 -10.78
C ILE A 198 -18.64 15.52 -10.49
N VAL A 199 -17.75 16.05 -9.66
CA VAL A 199 -17.68 17.48 -9.33
C VAL A 199 -16.24 17.88 -9.04
N THR A 200 -15.90 19.13 -9.35
CA THR A 200 -14.62 19.74 -9.04
C THR A 200 -14.85 21.04 -8.27
N PHE A 201 -14.27 21.13 -7.08
CA PHE A 201 -14.19 22.35 -6.29
C PHE A 201 -12.80 22.93 -6.44
N LYS A 202 -12.68 24.13 -7.01
CA LYS A 202 -11.38 24.76 -7.26
C LYS A 202 -10.96 25.67 -6.11
N GLU A 203 -9.65 25.73 -5.88
CA GLU A 203 -8.99 26.63 -4.92
C GLU A 203 -9.55 26.59 -3.48
N LEU A 204 -9.96 25.41 -3.01
CA LEU A 204 -10.39 25.25 -1.63
C LEU A 204 -9.22 25.40 -0.67
N GLN A 205 -9.36 26.30 0.31
CA GLN A 205 -8.38 26.46 1.36
C GLN A 205 -8.53 25.35 2.41
N CYS A 206 -7.54 24.48 2.49
CA CYS A 206 -7.44 23.45 3.52
C CYS A 206 -6.51 23.93 4.63
N LEU A 207 -6.92 23.72 5.89
CA LEU A 207 -6.09 24.01 7.07
C LEU A 207 -5.04 22.92 7.28
N THR A 208 -5.41 21.67 7.01
CA THR A 208 -4.56 20.49 7.14
C THR A 208 -4.85 19.53 6.00
N PRO A 209 -3.82 19.06 5.27
CA PRO A 209 -2.53 19.72 5.12
C PRO A 209 -2.72 21.17 4.61
N ARG A 210 -2.00 22.13 5.19
CA ARG A 210 -2.23 23.56 4.91
C ARG A 210 -1.96 23.88 3.45
N GLY A 211 -2.92 24.45 2.75
CA GLY A 211 -2.74 24.83 1.35
C GLY A 211 -4.04 25.15 0.63
N ARG A 212 -3.93 25.47 -0.66
CA ARG A 212 -5.08 25.53 -1.57
C ARG A 212 -5.06 24.30 -2.46
N TYR A 213 -6.20 23.60 -2.53
CA TYR A 213 -6.36 22.36 -3.28
C TYR A 213 -7.60 22.44 -4.16
N ASP A 214 -7.49 21.84 -5.33
CA ASP A 214 -8.64 21.50 -6.16
C ASP A 214 -9.15 20.12 -5.72
N ILE A 215 -10.36 20.07 -5.18
CA ILE A 215 -10.99 18.82 -4.73
C ILE A 215 -11.83 18.26 -5.87
N LYS A 216 -11.45 17.11 -6.41
CA LYS A 216 -12.19 16.38 -7.44
C LYS A 216 -12.84 15.14 -6.82
N VAL A 217 -14.13 14.96 -7.03
CA VAL A 217 -14.86 13.81 -6.49
C VAL A 217 -15.10 12.79 -7.60
N PHE A 218 -14.66 11.55 -7.37
CA PHE A 218 -14.89 10.41 -8.25
C PHE A 218 -15.83 9.40 -7.59
N PRO A 219 -16.42 8.44 -8.34
CA PRO A 219 -17.34 7.45 -7.78
C PRO A 219 -16.77 6.60 -6.64
N SER A 220 -15.45 6.37 -6.61
CA SER A 220 -14.79 5.47 -5.65
C SER A 220 -13.76 6.16 -4.73
N PHE A 221 -13.35 7.40 -5.03
CA PHE A 221 -12.37 8.16 -4.24
C PHE A 221 -12.54 9.67 -4.44
N ILE A 222 -11.94 10.46 -3.54
CA ILE A 222 -11.82 11.92 -3.64
C ILE A 222 -10.35 12.25 -3.87
N GLN A 223 -10.06 13.13 -4.81
CA GLN A 223 -8.72 13.62 -5.10
C GLN A 223 -8.56 15.06 -4.59
N LEU A 224 -7.52 15.34 -3.81
CA LEU A 224 -7.09 16.68 -3.44
C LEU A 224 -5.84 17.01 -4.25
N HIS A 225 -6.02 17.80 -5.30
CA HIS A 225 -4.94 18.18 -6.20
C HIS A 225 -4.38 19.55 -5.80
N GLY A 226 -3.15 19.59 -5.31
CA GLY A 226 -2.40 20.80 -4.99
C GLY A 226 -1.20 20.97 -5.92
N LYS A 227 -0.47 22.09 -5.78
CA LYS A 227 0.76 22.35 -6.56
C LYS A 227 1.88 21.35 -6.27
N THR A 228 1.97 20.90 -5.02
CA THR A 228 3.06 20.05 -4.52
C THR A 228 2.58 18.65 -4.17
N PHE A 229 1.32 18.51 -3.76
CA PHE A 229 0.77 17.26 -3.25
C PHE A 229 -0.53 16.92 -3.96
N ASP A 230 -0.67 15.67 -4.39
CA ASP A 230 -1.88 15.13 -4.97
C ASP A 230 -2.33 13.92 -4.15
N TYR A 231 -3.31 14.12 -3.27
CA TYR A 231 -3.82 13.07 -2.41
C TYR A 231 -5.04 12.40 -3.03
N LYS A 232 -5.12 11.07 -2.94
CA LYS A 232 -6.29 10.30 -3.36
C LYS A 232 -6.82 9.50 -2.19
N ILE A 233 -8.03 9.82 -1.79
CA ILE A 233 -8.70 9.31 -0.59
C ILE A 233 -9.82 8.37 -1.04
N PRO A 234 -9.68 7.05 -0.88
CA PRO A 234 -10.77 6.12 -1.14
C PRO A 234 -12.03 6.51 -0.36
N LEU A 235 -13.22 6.41 -0.96
CA LEU A 235 -14.45 6.65 -0.21
C LEU A 235 -14.64 5.63 0.93
N THR A 236 -14.02 4.46 0.83
CA THR A 236 -14.02 3.45 1.90
C THR A 236 -13.27 3.90 3.16
N SER A 237 -12.31 4.83 3.05
CA SER A 237 -11.64 5.40 4.24
C SER A 237 -12.49 6.47 4.92
N ILE A 238 -13.55 6.94 4.27
CA ILE A 238 -14.47 7.94 4.84
C ILE A 238 -15.55 7.17 5.62
N LEU A 239 -15.37 7.11 6.95
CA LEU A 239 -16.37 6.51 7.83
C LEU A 239 -17.62 7.40 7.87
N SER A 240 -18.78 6.79 7.60
CA SER A 240 -20.08 7.44 7.75
C SER A 240 -20.45 7.54 9.23
N GLY A 241 -19.97 8.57 9.92
CA GLY A 241 -20.31 8.79 11.31
C GLY A 241 -20.06 10.24 11.74
N THR A 242 -21.14 10.94 12.10
CA THR A 242 -21.07 12.06 13.04
C THR A 242 -20.72 11.50 14.43
N SER A 243 -19.45 11.22 14.64
CA SER A 243 -18.84 11.29 15.96
C SER A 243 -17.33 11.32 15.77
N THR A 244 -16.73 12.31 16.39
CA THR A 244 -15.29 12.59 16.43
C THR A 244 -14.46 11.32 16.60
N TYR A 245 -13.77 10.91 15.54
CA TYR A 245 -12.57 10.10 15.62
C TYR A 245 -11.47 10.79 14.81
N GLU A 246 -10.36 11.03 15.47
CA GLU A 246 -9.21 11.77 14.97
C GLU A 246 -8.51 10.95 13.87
N CYS A 247 -8.78 11.30 12.62
CA CYS A 247 -7.75 11.22 11.59
C CYS A 247 -6.94 12.52 11.68
N PRO A 248 -5.59 12.50 11.74
CA PRO A 248 -4.83 13.70 12.01
C PRO A 248 -5.00 14.80 10.96
N ASN A 249 -5.37 14.48 9.71
CA ASN A 249 -5.17 15.44 8.64
C ASN A 249 -6.35 15.73 7.68
N ILE A 250 -7.45 14.97 7.60
CA ILE A 250 -8.60 15.34 6.74
C ILE A 250 -9.91 14.80 7.36
N ARG A 251 -10.93 15.66 7.53
CA ARG A 251 -12.28 15.28 8.00
C ARG A 251 -13.29 15.49 6.87
N VAL A 252 -14.00 14.44 6.47
CA VAL A 252 -15.08 14.49 5.46
C VAL A 252 -16.35 13.94 6.10
N PHE A 253 -17.42 14.75 6.14
CA PHE A 253 -18.71 14.36 6.72
C PHE A 253 -19.66 13.82 5.65
N ARG A 254 -20.44 12.79 6.02
CA ARG A 254 -21.59 12.31 5.26
C ARG A 254 -22.85 12.51 6.10
N ASP A 255 -23.76 13.36 5.62
CA ASP A 255 -25.08 13.53 6.25
C ASP A 255 -25.98 12.34 5.86
N THR A 256 -26.39 11.53 6.84
CA THR A 256 -27.24 10.35 6.65
C THR A 256 -28.74 10.66 6.79
N SER A 257 -29.13 11.93 7.00
CA SER A 257 -30.52 12.33 7.20
C SER A 257 -31.31 12.56 5.89
N ARG A 258 -30.65 12.54 4.72
CA ARG A 258 -31.30 12.73 3.40
C ARG A 258 -30.96 11.62 2.40
N ARG A 259 -31.92 11.36 1.49
CA ARG A 259 -31.79 10.35 0.43
C ARG A 259 -30.51 10.57 -0.39
N ALA A 260 -29.91 9.44 -0.76
CA ALA A 260 -28.73 9.10 -1.56
C ALA A 260 -28.02 10.07 -2.54
N SER A 261 -28.45 11.32 -2.76
CA SER A 261 -27.93 12.18 -3.85
C SER A 261 -27.23 13.46 -3.43
N ASP A 262 -27.22 13.85 -2.15
CA ASP A 262 -26.61 15.10 -1.70
C ASP A 262 -25.32 14.82 -0.88
N PHE A 263 -24.15 15.14 -1.44
CA PHE A 263 -22.89 15.18 -0.71
C PHE A 263 -22.68 16.59 -0.14
N LEU A 264 -22.59 16.71 1.18
CA LEU A 264 -22.21 17.96 1.86
C LEU A 264 -20.76 17.86 2.33
N LEU A 265 -19.83 18.46 1.57
CA LEU A 265 -18.43 18.58 2.00
C LEU A 265 -18.28 19.77 2.95
N LEU A 266 -18.40 19.54 4.26
CA LEU A 266 -18.07 20.54 5.28
C LEU A 266 -16.58 20.48 5.60
N VAL A 267 -15.82 21.46 5.08
CA VAL A 267 -14.47 21.78 5.56
C VAL A 267 -14.65 22.82 6.67
N THR A 268 -14.70 22.39 7.93
CA THR A 268 -14.92 23.31 9.06
C THR A 268 -13.66 24.13 9.34
N SER A 269 -13.77 25.46 9.32
CA SER A 269 -12.99 26.31 10.22
C SER A 269 -13.55 26.16 11.64
N GLU A 270 -12.70 26.16 12.66
CA GLU A 270 -13.12 26.10 14.07
C GLU A 270 -14.25 27.09 14.38
N ILE A 271 -15.39 26.58 14.85
CA ILE A 271 -16.34 27.37 15.64
C ILE A 271 -16.08 27.00 17.10
N ARG A 272 -15.57 27.97 17.87
CA ARG A 272 -15.42 27.84 19.31
C ARG A 272 -16.81 27.70 19.95
N ASP A 273 -16.88 26.72 20.83
CA ASP A 273 -18.02 26.30 21.61
C ASP A 273 -18.63 27.44 22.45
N THR A 274 -19.93 27.71 22.30
CA THR A 274 -20.83 28.12 23.39
C THR A 274 -22.32 27.91 23.00
N SER A 275 -22.88 26.76 23.39
CA SER A 275 -24.31 26.53 23.77
C SER A 275 -25.43 26.60 22.69
N PRO A 276 -26.65 26.08 22.96
CA PRO A 276 -27.14 24.82 22.40
C PRO A 276 -28.09 24.97 21.19
N VAL A 277 -28.14 23.87 20.44
CA VAL A 277 -28.94 23.56 19.25
C VAL A 277 -30.39 24.07 19.30
N ARG A 278 -30.80 24.81 18.27
CA ARG A 278 -32.20 24.89 17.80
C ARG A 278 -32.25 24.56 16.31
N PHE A 279 -32.95 23.49 15.95
CA PHE A 279 -33.37 23.22 14.57
C PHE A 279 -34.41 24.26 14.17
N GLY A 280 -34.06 25.11 13.21
CA GLY A 280 -34.95 26.09 12.59
C GLY A 280 -34.80 26.01 11.07
N SER A 281 -35.91 25.84 10.39
CA SER A 281 -36.03 25.73 8.94
C SER A 281 -35.42 26.94 8.22
N LEU A 282 -34.69 26.71 7.12
CA LEU A 282 -34.72 27.67 6.03
C LEU A 282 -34.54 26.99 4.67
N VAL A 283 -35.49 27.36 3.83
CA VAL A 283 -35.74 26.95 2.46
C VAL A 283 -34.67 27.52 1.54
N THR A 284 -34.32 26.74 0.53
CA THR A 284 -33.53 27.06 -0.66
C THR A 284 -33.77 28.47 -1.21
N ARG A 285 -32.70 29.21 -1.46
CA ARG A 285 -32.55 30.06 -2.66
C ARG A 285 -31.08 30.45 -2.88
N SER A 286 -30.63 30.20 -4.09
CA SER A 286 -29.39 30.69 -4.69
C SER A 286 -29.13 32.16 -4.37
N ARG A 287 -28.00 32.48 -3.75
CA ARG A 287 -27.29 33.75 -3.87
C ARG A 287 -25.88 33.65 -3.27
N ALA A 288 -24.92 34.18 -4.01
CA ALA A 288 -23.54 34.37 -3.63
C ALA A 288 -23.41 35.03 -2.24
N ILE A 289 -22.44 34.58 -1.45
CA ILE A 289 -22.01 35.29 -0.23
C ILE A 289 -20.49 35.43 -0.28
N THR A 290 -20.08 36.68 -0.54
CA THR A 290 -18.79 37.31 -0.24
C THR A 290 -18.44 37.12 1.23
N ILE A 291 -17.17 36.86 1.55
CA ILE A 291 -16.69 36.89 2.94
C ILE A 291 -15.47 37.82 3.03
N SER A 292 -15.63 38.89 3.79
CA SER A 292 -14.58 39.61 4.51
C SER A 292 -14.13 38.81 5.72
#